data_AF-A0AAX1BJX7-F1
#
_entry.id   AF-A0AAX1BJX7-F1
#
_cell.length_a   1.000
_cell.length_b   1.000
_cell.length_c   1.000
_cell.angle_alpha   90.00
_cell.angle_beta   90.00
_cell.angle_gamma   90.00
#
_symmetry.space_group_name_H-M   'P 1'
#
loop_
_entity.id
_entity.type
_entity.pdbx_description
1 polymer ?
#
loop_
_entity_poly.entity_id
_entity_poly.type
_entity_poly.pdbx_seq_one_letter_code
_entity_poly.pdbx_strand_id
1 'polypeptide(L)'
;HYAQSLLFNRAAVGVVQQLRTDVMDAALRQPLSEFDTQPVGQVISRVTNDTEVIRDLYVTVVATVLRSAALVGAMLVAMFSLDWRMALVAIMIFPVVLVVMVIYQRYSTPSVRRVRAYLADINDGFNEIINGMSVIQQFRQQARFGERMGEARRSHY
;
A
#
# COMPACT_ATOMS: atom_id res chain seq x y z
N HIS A 1 -7.88 10.25 -27.31
CA HIS A 1 -7.12 9.82 -26.11
C HIS A 1 -6.99 10.90 -25.03
N TYR A 2 -6.57 12.14 -25.34
CA TYR A 2 -6.44 13.24 -24.35
C TYR A 2 -7.75 13.69 -23.67
N ALA A 3 -8.87 13.75 -24.41
CA ALA A 3 -10.15 14.18 -23.85
C ALA A 3 -10.72 13.18 -22.83
N GLN A 4 -10.54 11.89 -23.08
CA GLN A 4 -10.98 10.82 -22.18
C GLN A 4 -10.17 10.80 -20.88
N SER A 5 -8.85 11.01 -20.95
CA SER A 5 -8.01 11.12 -19.75
C SER A 5 -8.33 12.37 -18.93
N LEU A 6 -8.67 13.49 -19.57
CA LEU A 6 -9.06 14.73 -18.87
C LEU A 6 -10.41 14.60 -18.15
N LEU A 7 -11.41 14.00 -18.79
CA LEU A 7 -12.72 13.77 -18.17
C LEU A 7 -12.62 12.78 -17.01
N PHE A 8 -11.87 11.70 -17.19
CA PHE A 8 -11.63 10.73 -16.14
C PHE A 8 -10.89 11.37 -14.95
N ASN A 9 -9.83 12.15 -15.22
CA ASN A 9 -9.07 12.83 -14.17
C ASN A 9 -9.93 13.85 -13.41
N ARG A 10 -10.77 14.63 -14.10
CA ARG A 10 -11.71 15.56 -13.45
C ARG A 10 -12.73 14.84 -12.56
N ALA A 11 -13.31 13.74 -13.04
CA ALA A 11 -14.26 12.96 -12.24
C ALA A 11 -13.59 12.36 -11.00
N ALA A 12 -12.39 11.80 -11.16
CA ALA A 12 -11.64 11.20 -10.06
C ALA A 12 -11.20 12.25 -9.01
N VAL A 13 -10.71 13.42 -9.44
CA VAL A 13 -10.36 14.52 -8.54
C VAL A 13 -11.60 15.05 -7.80
N GLY A 14 -12.76 15.14 -8.49
CA GLY A 14 -14.02 15.56 -7.88
C GLY A 14 -14.50 14.63 -6.77
N VAL A 15 -14.53 13.31 -7.02
CA VAL A 15 -14.93 12.31 -6.01
C VAL A 15 -14.05 12.38 -4.76
N VAL A 16 -12.75 12.55 -4.95
CA VAL A 16 -11.79 12.63 -3.86
C VAL A 16 -11.96 13.90 -3.04
N GLN A 17 -12.22 15.03 -3.70
CA GLN A 17 -12.44 16.29 -3.02
C GLN A 17 -13.72 16.25 -2.18
N GLN A 18 -14.77 15.58 -2.67
CA GLN A 18 -15.98 15.30 -1.92
C GLN A 18 -15.67 14.47 -0.65
N LEU A 19 -14.96 13.34 -0.83
CA LEU A 19 -14.54 12.45 0.26
C LEU A 19 -13.75 13.17 1.35
N ARG A 20 -12.80 14.02 0.96
CA ARG A 20 -11.98 14.80 1.89
C ARG A 20 -12.82 15.79 2.71
N THR A 21 -13.83 16.38 2.08
CA THR A 21 -14.74 17.31 2.73
C THR A 21 -15.61 16.56 3.75
N ASP A 22 -16.21 15.43 3.35
CA ASP A 22 -17.09 14.62 4.21
C ASP A 22 -16.35 14.05 5.43
N VAL A 23 -15.12 13.58 5.24
CA VAL A 23 -14.27 13.07 6.34
C VAL A 23 -13.88 14.18 7.31
N MET A 24 -13.54 15.38 6.80
CA MET A 24 -13.22 16.52 7.65
C MET A 24 -14.43 16.99 8.45
N ASP A 25 -15.60 17.04 7.82
CA ASP A 25 -16.86 17.41 8.48
C ASP A 25 -17.24 16.39 9.57
N ALA A 26 -17.03 15.10 9.34
CA ALA A 26 -17.24 14.06 10.34
C ALA A 26 -16.25 14.18 11.52
N ALA A 27 -14.97 14.46 11.24
CA ALA A 27 -13.95 14.63 12.27
C ALA A 27 -14.21 15.86 13.15
N LEU A 28 -14.69 16.96 12.57
CA LEU A 28 -15.03 18.19 13.30
C LEU A 28 -16.28 18.04 14.18
N ARG A 29 -17.13 17.04 13.91
CA ARG A 29 -18.35 16.77 14.67
C ARG A 29 -18.15 15.71 15.77
N GLN A 30 -16.94 15.14 15.90
CA GLN A 30 -16.67 14.19 16.98
C GLN A 30 -16.63 14.89 18.36
N PRO A 31 -17.20 14.26 19.40
CA PRO A 31 -17.17 14.81 20.75
C PRO A 31 -15.75 14.90 21.29
N LEU A 32 -15.46 15.96 22.06
CA LEU A 32 -14.14 16.28 22.61
C LEU A 32 -13.48 15.11 23.38
N SER A 33 -14.28 14.23 23.98
CA SER A 33 -13.82 13.04 24.71
C SER A 33 -13.08 12.01 23.85
N GLU A 34 -13.28 12.01 22.52
CA GLU A 34 -12.52 11.15 21.60
C GLU A 34 -11.06 11.58 21.49
N PHE A 35 -10.78 12.88 21.66
CA PHE A 35 -9.44 13.46 21.56
C PHE A 35 -8.60 13.27 22.83
N ASP A 36 -9.20 12.77 23.92
CA ASP A 36 -8.47 12.37 25.14
C ASP A 36 -7.72 11.05 24.97
N THR A 37 -8.14 10.20 24.02
CA THR A 37 -7.51 8.89 23.74
C THR A 37 -6.64 8.90 22.48
N GLN A 38 -6.83 9.85 21.57
CA GLN A 38 -6.06 9.98 20.33
C GLN A 38 -5.59 11.43 20.13
N PRO A 39 -4.28 11.72 20.20
CA PRO A 39 -3.78 13.07 20.06
C PRO A 39 -4.17 13.68 18.71
N VAL A 40 -4.54 14.96 18.69
CA VAL A 40 -5.03 15.71 17.52
C VAL A 40 -4.13 15.55 16.27
N GLY A 41 -2.81 15.46 16.46
CA GLY A 41 -1.86 15.22 15.38
C GLY A 41 -2.04 13.89 14.64
N GLN A 42 -2.44 12.81 15.33
CA GLN A 42 -2.75 11.52 14.68
C GLN A 42 -4.05 11.58 13.89
N VAL A 43 -5.03 12.39 14.31
CA VAL A 43 -6.28 12.59 13.58
C VAL A 43 -6.00 13.35 12.28
N ILE A 44 -5.27 14.47 12.35
CA ILE A 44 -4.86 15.26 11.17
C ILE A 44 -4.01 14.41 10.21
N SER A 45 -3.09 13.59 10.73
CA SER A 45 -2.26 12.70 9.92
C SER A 45 -3.09 11.66 9.17
N ARG A 46 -4.07 11.01 9.81
CA ARG A 46 -4.98 10.06 9.14
C ARG A 46 -5.87 10.73 8.11
N VAL A 47 -6.47 11.87 8.46
CA VAL A 47 -7.32 12.63 7.51
C VAL A 47 -6.52 13.05 6.27
N THR A 48 -5.23 13.37 6.42
CA THR A 48 -4.40 13.78 5.27
C THR A 48 -3.87 12.59 4.49
N ASN A 49 -3.24 11.62 5.17
CA ASN A 49 -2.55 10.50 4.53
C ASN A 49 -3.53 9.43 4.01
N ASP A 50 -4.51 9.02 4.81
CA ASP A 50 -5.42 7.94 4.40
C ASP A 50 -6.33 8.42 3.27
N THR A 51 -6.77 9.68 3.31
CA THR A 51 -7.54 10.27 2.21
C THR A 51 -6.72 10.41 0.93
N GLU A 52 -5.41 10.66 1.01
CA GLU A 52 -4.53 10.68 -0.16
C GLU A 52 -4.31 9.27 -0.74
N VAL A 53 -4.23 8.24 0.12
CA VAL A 53 -4.18 6.85 -0.34
C VAL A 53 -5.49 6.45 -1.03
N ILE A 54 -6.64 6.85 -0.50
CA ILE A 54 -7.96 6.63 -1.13
C ILE A 54 -8.04 7.38 -2.46
N ARG A 55 -7.50 8.61 -2.51
CA ARG A 55 -7.38 9.38 -3.75
C ARG A 55 -6.63 8.63 -4.81
N ASP A 56 -5.44 8.13 -4.49
CA ASP A 56 -4.60 7.43 -5.45
C ASP A 56 -5.24 6.11 -5.93
N LEU A 57 -5.92 5.39 -5.02
CA LEU A 57 -6.72 4.22 -5.39
C LEU A 57 -7.79 4.57 -6.45
N TYR A 58 -8.55 5.64 -6.26
CA TYR A 58 -9.60 6.07 -7.19
C TYR A 58 -9.05 6.61 -8.51
N VAL A 59 -8.05 7.50 -8.45
CA VAL A 59 -7.50 8.17 -9.63
C VAL A 59 -6.69 7.21 -10.49
N THR A 60 -5.95 6.29 -9.87
CA THR A 60 -4.95 5.48 -10.56
C THR A 60 -5.43 4.04 -10.72
N VAL A 61 -5.77 3.37 -9.62
CA VAL A 61 -6.05 1.92 -9.64
C VAL A 61 -7.41 1.64 -10.29
N VAL A 62 -8.48 2.27 -9.81
CA VAL A 62 -9.84 2.04 -10.32
C VAL A 62 -9.93 2.42 -11.80
N ALA A 63 -9.33 3.53 -12.19
CA ALA A 63 -9.18 3.99 -13.57
C ALA A 63 -8.59 2.93 -14.50
N THR A 64 -7.45 2.39 -14.06
CA THR A 64 -6.65 1.45 -14.84
C THR A 64 -7.37 0.12 -14.95
N VAL A 65 -8.00 -0.34 -13.86
CA VAL A 65 -8.79 -1.57 -13.84
C VAL A 65 -10.01 -1.45 -14.74
N LEU A 66 -10.80 -0.38 -14.64
CA LEU A 66 -11.97 -0.17 -15.48
C LEU A 66 -11.60 -0.08 -16.96
N ARG A 67 -10.54 0.67 -17.29
CA ARG A 67 -10.05 0.77 -18.66
C ARG A 67 -9.62 -0.60 -19.19
N SER A 68 -8.86 -1.35 -18.39
CA SER A 68 -8.37 -2.68 -18.78
C SER A 68 -9.52 -3.67 -18.95
N ALA A 69 -10.49 -3.66 -18.04
CA ALA A 69 -11.68 -4.50 -18.13
C ALA A 69 -12.54 -4.18 -19.36
N ALA A 70 -12.75 -2.89 -19.67
CA ALA A 70 -13.48 -2.48 -20.86
C ALA A 70 -12.77 -2.91 -22.15
N LEU A 71 -11.44 -2.81 -22.20
CA LEU A 71 -10.63 -3.21 -23.35
C LEU A 71 -10.66 -4.72 -23.56
N VAL A 72 -10.47 -5.50 -22.48
CA VAL A 72 -10.60 -6.96 -22.49
C VAL A 72 -12.01 -7.38 -22.89
N GLY A 73 -13.05 -6.74 -22.33
CA GLY A 73 -14.44 -7.01 -22.68
C GLY A 73 -14.75 -6.75 -24.15
N ALA A 74 -14.31 -5.61 -24.68
CA ALA A 74 -14.48 -5.29 -26.11
C ALA A 74 -13.76 -6.29 -27.01
N MET A 75 -12.54 -6.70 -26.64
CA MET A 75 -11.79 -7.74 -27.35
C MET A 75 -12.53 -9.08 -27.34
N LEU A 76 -13.06 -9.50 -26.19
CA LEU A 76 -13.84 -10.73 -26.08
C LEU A 76 -15.09 -10.68 -26.95
N VAL A 77 -15.87 -9.60 -26.90
CA VAL A 77 -17.07 -9.43 -27.75
C VAL A 77 -16.73 -9.51 -29.24
N ALA A 78 -15.64 -8.84 -29.65
CA ALA A 78 -15.16 -8.90 -31.03
C ALA A 78 -14.71 -10.32 -31.44
N MET A 79 -13.99 -11.02 -30.56
CA MET A 79 -13.54 -12.39 -30.82
C MET A 79 -14.73 -13.37 -30.89
N PHE A 80 -15.71 -13.26 -29.99
CA PHE A 80 -16.92 -14.08 -30.04
C PHE A 80 -17.75 -13.84 -31.31
N SER A 81 -17.74 -12.61 -31.84
CA SER A 81 -18.41 -12.29 -33.10
C SER A 81 -17.70 -12.86 -34.33
N LEU A 82 -16.39 -13.14 -34.24
CA LEU A 82 -15.58 -13.68 -35.33
C LEU A 82 -15.53 -15.21 -35.30
N ASP A 83 -15.07 -15.78 -34.18
CA ASP A 83 -14.99 -17.22 -33.95
C ASP A 83 -15.00 -17.52 -32.44
N TRP A 84 -16.12 -18.08 -31.97
CA TRP A 84 -16.33 -18.45 -30.57
C TRP A 84 -15.34 -19.51 -30.05
N ARG A 85 -14.78 -20.35 -30.93
CA ARG A 85 -13.79 -21.39 -30.52
C ARG A 85 -12.48 -20.74 -30.12
N MET A 86 -12.02 -19.75 -30.88
CA MET A 86 -10.79 -19.00 -30.56
C MET A 86 -10.97 -18.11 -29.32
N ALA A 87 -12.17 -17.57 -29.10
CA ALA A 87 -12.49 -16.81 -27.89
C ALA A 87 -12.41 -17.65 -26.61
N LEU A 88 -12.89 -18.90 -26.63
CA LEU A 88 -12.82 -19.81 -25.48
C LEU A 88 -11.37 -20.15 -25.09
N VAL A 89 -10.50 -20.37 -26.07
CA VAL A 89 -9.06 -20.62 -25.83
C VAL A 89 -8.42 -19.38 -25.18
N ALA A 90 -8.74 -18.18 -25.66
CA ALA A 90 -8.23 -16.94 -25.07
C ALA A 90 -8.72 -16.72 -23.63
N ILE A 91 -10.00 -17.03 -23.34
CA ILE A 91 -10.55 -16.94 -21.98
C ILE A 91 -9.81 -17.87 -21.03
N MET A 92 -9.36 -19.05 -21.48
CA MET A 92 -8.66 -20.01 -20.63
C MET A 92 -7.29 -19.51 -20.14
N ILE A 93 -6.73 -18.47 -20.75
CA ILE A 93 -5.50 -17.81 -20.26
C ILE A 93 -5.76 -17.07 -18.93
N PHE A 94 -6.92 -16.43 -18.77
CA PHE A 94 -7.26 -15.69 -17.55
C PHE A 94 -7.24 -16.54 -16.27
N PRO A 95 -7.94 -17.69 -16.17
CA PRO A 95 -7.90 -18.51 -14.97
C PRO A 95 -6.50 -19.08 -14.71
N VAL A 96 -5.73 -19.43 -15.75
CA VAL A 96 -4.33 -19.88 -15.58
C VAL A 96 -3.48 -18.79 -14.95
N VAL A 97 -3.53 -17.56 -15.47
CA VAL A 97 -2.80 -16.41 -14.91
C VAL A 97 -3.26 -16.12 -13.48
N LEU A 98 -4.57 -16.18 -13.21
CA LEU A 98 -5.13 -15.94 -11.88
C LEU A 98 -4.64 -16.98 -10.87
N VAL A 99 -4.61 -18.26 -11.25
CA VAL A 99 -4.07 -19.34 -10.40
C VAL A 99 -2.59 -19.10 -10.10
N VAL A 100 -1.78 -18.79 -11.12
CA VAL A 100 -0.35 -18.50 -10.93
C VAL A 100 -0.16 -17.27 -10.02
N MET A 101 -0.96 -16.22 -10.21
CA MET A 101 -0.92 -15.02 -9.40
C MET A 101 -1.26 -15.32 -7.93
N VAL A 102 -2.32 -16.09 -7.67
CA VAL A 102 -2.74 -16.47 -6.31
C VAL A 102 -1.67 -17.31 -5.64
N ILE A 103 -1.10 -18.30 -6.34
CA ILE A 103 0.00 -19.11 -5.85
C ILE A 103 1.20 -18.22 -5.50
N TYR A 104 1.64 -17.39 -6.44
CA TYR A 104 2.75 -16.46 -6.24
C TYR A 104 2.50 -15.56 -5.02
N GLN A 105 1.31 -14.98 -4.90
CA GLN A 105 0.96 -14.08 -3.81
C GLN A 105 0.93 -14.82 -2.46
N ARG A 106 0.41 -16.05 -2.41
CA ARG A 106 0.38 -16.91 -1.21
C ARG A 106 1.78 -17.22 -0.69
N TYR A 107 2.73 -17.52 -1.57
CA TYR A 107 4.10 -17.90 -1.19
C TYR A 107 5.03 -16.69 -0.99
N SER A 108 4.88 -15.62 -1.78
CA SER A 108 5.77 -14.47 -1.74
C SER A 108 5.43 -13.49 -0.61
N THR A 109 4.13 -13.26 -0.35
CA THR A 109 3.67 -12.33 0.70
C THR A 109 4.26 -12.60 2.09
N PRO A 110 4.28 -13.84 2.63
CA PRO A 110 4.87 -14.10 3.94
C PRO A 110 6.39 -13.83 3.95
N SER A 111 7.12 -14.17 2.89
CA SER A 111 8.56 -13.92 2.78
C SER A 111 8.86 -12.42 2.76
N VAL A 112 8.12 -11.65 1.96
CA VAL A 112 8.26 -10.18 1.90
C VAL A 112 7.94 -9.54 3.26
N ARG A 113 6.91 -10.03 3.95
CA ARG A 113 6.59 -9.55 5.31
C ARG A 113 7.71 -9.83 6.30
N ARG A 114 8.34 -11.00 6.27
CA ARG A 114 9.50 -11.32 7.12
C ARG A 114 10.67 -10.40 6.83
N VAL A 115 11.03 -10.21 5.56
CA VAL A 115 12.12 -9.29 5.16
C VAL A 115 11.85 -7.87 5.64
N ARG A 116 10.62 -7.37 5.50
CA ARG A 116 10.24 -6.05 6.02
C ARG A 116 10.32 -5.96 7.53
N ALA A 117 9.91 -7.00 8.26
CA ALA A 117 10.05 -7.05 9.71
C ALA A 117 11.52 -7.02 10.15
N TYR A 118 12.39 -7.82 9.50
CA TYR A 118 13.83 -7.79 9.78
C TYR A 118 14.46 -6.43 9.50
N LEU A 119 14.06 -5.75 8.42
CA LEU A 119 14.53 -4.40 8.13
C LEU A 119 14.07 -3.38 9.18
N ALA A 120 12.84 -3.52 9.69
CA ALA A 120 12.32 -2.68 10.75
C ALA A 120 13.10 -2.89 12.06
N ASP A 121 13.30 -4.13 12.50
CA ASP A 121 14.06 -4.46 13.72
C ASP A 121 15.51 -3.91 13.66
N ILE A 122 16.15 -4.04 12.50
CA ILE A 122 17.50 -3.48 12.27
C ILE A 122 17.46 -1.96 12.39
N ASN A 123 16.50 -1.31 11.74
CA ASN A 123 16.38 0.15 11.74
C ASN A 123 16.08 0.70 13.15
N ASP A 124 15.26 -0.02 13.93
CA ASP A 124 14.96 0.33 15.32
C ASP A 124 16.20 0.21 16.20
N GLY A 125 16.95 -0.89 16.07
CA GLY A 125 18.21 -1.08 16.81
C GLY A 125 19.27 -0.02 16.46
N PHE A 126 19.38 0.37 15.19
CA PHE A 126 20.25 1.48 14.78
C PHE A 126 19.79 2.82 15.37
N ASN A 127 18.49 3.10 15.35
CA ASN A 127 17.95 4.31 15.97
C ASN A 127 18.23 4.36 17.47
N GLU A 128 18.08 3.24 18.19
CA GLU A 128 18.40 3.17 19.62
C GLU A 128 19.88 3.46 19.88
N ILE A 129 20.79 2.89 19.09
CA ILE A 129 22.24 3.17 19.21
C ILE A 129 22.54 4.64 18.94
N ILE A 130 22.02 5.20 17.84
CA ILE A 130 22.31 6.59 17.47
C ILE A 130 21.86 7.55 18.57
N ASN A 131 20.66 7.34 19.10
CA ASN A 131 20.13 8.17 20.19
C ASN A 131 20.86 7.92 21.53
N GLY A 132 21.27 6.67 21.80
CA GLY A 132 21.97 6.27 23.03
C GLY A 132 23.50 6.36 22.98
N MET A 133 24.09 6.79 21.86
CA MET A 133 25.53 6.69 21.60
C MET A 133 26.36 7.43 22.65
N SER A 134 25.89 8.60 23.11
CA SER A 134 26.55 9.37 24.16
C SER A 134 26.68 8.58 25.46
N VAL A 135 25.62 7.88 25.87
CA VAL A 135 25.62 7.05 27.09
C VAL A 135 26.59 5.87 26.93
N ILE A 136 26.54 5.18 25.78
CA ILE A 136 27.43 4.03 25.51
C ILE A 136 28.91 4.46 25.56
N GLN A 137 29.23 5.64 25.03
CA GLN A 137 30.59 6.20 25.07
C GLN A 137 31.02 6.61 26.48
N GLN A 138 30.13 7.21 27.27
CA GLN A 138 30.40 7.58 28.66
C GLN A 138 30.79 6.38 29.52
N PHE A 139 30.15 5.22 29.30
CA PHE A 139 30.48 3.97 29.99
C PHE A 139 31.60 3.14 29.31
N ARG A 140 32.16 3.63 28.20
CA ARG A 140 33.16 2.92 27.36
C ARG A 140 32.74 1.49 26.98
N GLN A 141 31.46 1.28 26.70
CA GLN A 141 30.88 -0.05 26.42
C GLN A 141 30.71 -0.33 24.91
N GLN A 142 31.35 0.43 24.01
CA GLN A 142 31.14 0.28 22.56
C GLN A 142 31.40 -1.15 22.05
N ALA A 143 32.47 -1.79 22.52
CA ALA A 143 32.85 -3.14 22.10
C ALA A 143 31.79 -4.19 22.51
N ARG A 144 31.35 -4.16 23.78
CA ARG A 144 30.33 -5.06 24.31
C ARG A 144 28.99 -4.89 23.60
N PHE A 145 28.61 -3.66 23.27
CA PHE A 145 27.37 -3.39 22.54
C PHE A 145 27.47 -3.88 21.08
N GLY A 146 28.63 -3.70 20.44
CA GLY A 146 28.90 -4.24 19.11
C GLY A 146 28.83 -5.77 19.02
N GLU A 147 29.35 -6.47 20.04
CA GLU A 147 29.23 -7.94 20.13
C GLU A 147 27.77 -8.39 20.27
N ARG A 148 26.99 -7.72 21.12
CA ARG A 148 25.56 -8.01 21.33
C ARG A 148 24.74 -7.81 20.05
N MET A 149 25.03 -6.78 19.27
CA MET A 149 24.43 -6.57 17.94
C MET A 149 24.84 -7.65 16.94
N GLY A 150 26.10 -8.10 17.00
CA GLY A 150 26.61 -9.20 16.18
C GLY A 150 25.95 -10.55 16.50
N GLU A 151 25.58 -10.79 17.75
CA GLU A 151 24.78 -11.94 18.18
C GLU A 151 23.32 -11.84 17.73
N ALA A 152 22.67 -10.69 17.93
CA ALA A 152 21.30 -10.46 17.46
C ALA A 152 21.19 -10.69 15.94
N ARG A 153 22.14 -10.16 15.17
CA ARG A 153 22.18 -10.36 13.71
C ARG A 153 22.30 -11.84 13.34
N ARG A 154 23.05 -12.65 14.08
CA ARG A 154 23.21 -14.10 13.82
C ARG A 154 21.97 -14.92 14.17
N SER A 155 21.14 -14.47 15.10
CA SER A 155 19.89 -15.17 15.44
C SER A 155 18.77 -15.02 14.41
N HIS A 156 18.92 -14.08 13.47
CA HIS A 156 17.94 -13.80 12.41
C HIS A 156 18.34 -14.32 11.01
N TYR A 157 19.51 -14.97 10.88
CA TYR A 157 19.94 -15.72 9.69
C TYR A 157 19.76 -17.22 9.91
#